data_AF-A0A643G1U4-F1
#
_entry.id   AF-A0A643G1U4-F1
#
_cell.length_a   1.000
_cell.length_b   1.000
_cell.length_c   1.000
_cell.angle_alpha   90.00
_cell.angle_beta   90.00
_cell.angle_gamma   90.00
#
_symmetry.space_group_name_H-M   'P 1'
#
loop_
_entity.id
_entity.type
_entity.pdbx_description
1 polymer ?
#
loop_
_entity_poly.entity_id
_entity_poly.type
_entity_poly.pdbx_seq_one_letter_code
_entity_poly.pdbx_strand_id
1 'polypeptide(L)'
;MPCCRKRTRKTMRARITAPGHASLNPDPDFNTSPNHLNTRIPMNTTATQIDTSADSQPALLMAVTSEQVCDAIKAAGCAVTAIEQDGVQRLHSASHGVGFQVLWGNSAAPDAYLDFTLSCPLRVQGGALPEGVLGDWHRAKRFARVAQHGEFLVLEMDVVISGGVGPDYLTVALQLWTQMMGQFFLHLRNFQPAVSEATAEATADAPAQEEATAA
;
A
#
# COMPACT_ATOMS: atom_id res chain seq x y z
N MET A 1 -42.23 6.92 24.40
CA MET A 1 -42.53 8.10 23.54
C MET A 1 -41.72 9.29 24.05
N PRO A 2 -41.22 10.22 23.21
CA PRO A 2 -40.72 10.16 21.83
C PRO A 2 -39.17 10.39 21.85
N CYS A 3 -38.36 10.47 20.81
CA CYS A 3 -38.58 10.71 19.39
C CYS A 3 -37.38 10.11 18.61
N CYS A 4 -37.69 9.22 17.68
CA CYS A 4 -36.78 8.58 16.74
C CYS A 4 -36.47 9.57 15.59
N ARG A 5 -35.22 10.03 15.44
CA ARG A 5 -34.79 10.82 14.25
C ARG A 5 -34.04 9.92 13.27
N LYS A 6 -34.78 9.50 12.24
CA LYS A 6 -34.29 8.85 11.03
C LYS A 6 -33.38 9.82 10.27
N ARG A 7 -32.12 9.46 10.01
CA ARG A 7 -31.27 10.18 9.04
C ARG A 7 -31.20 9.37 7.74
N THR A 8 -31.87 9.91 6.74
CA THR A 8 -32.01 9.42 5.37
C THR A 8 -30.68 9.42 4.62
N ARG A 9 -30.37 8.29 3.97
CA ARG A 9 -29.33 8.14 2.95
C ARG A 9 -29.61 9.08 1.78
N LYS A 10 -28.67 9.97 1.46
CA LYS A 10 -28.73 10.80 0.26
C LYS A 10 -27.69 10.29 -0.73
N THR A 11 -28.17 9.56 -1.73
CA THR A 11 -27.44 9.07 -2.89
C THR A 11 -27.03 10.27 -3.75
N MET A 12 -25.73 10.56 -3.85
CA MET A 12 -25.22 11.60 -4.75
C MET A 12 -24.83 10.93 -6.07
N ARG A 13 -25.65 11.14 -7.11
CA ARG A 13 -25.39 10.71 -8.48
C ARG A 13 -24.41 11.68 -9.15
N ALA A 14 -23.39 11.11 -9.79
CA ALA A 14 -22.47 11.80 -10.67
C ALA A 14 -23.21 12.46 -11.86
N ARG A 15 -22.76 13.65 -12.26
CA ARG A 15 -23.16 14.30 -13.52
C ARG A 15 -21.89 14.80 -14.21
N ILE A 16 -21.52 14.12 -15.28
CA ILE A 16 -20.49 14.51 -16.24
C ILE A 16 -21.20 15.27 -17.36
N THR A 17 -20.70 16.44 -17.77
CA THR A 17 -21.27 17.25 -18.87
C THR A 17 -20.15 17.77 -19.76
N ALA A 18 -20.15 17.36 -21.04
CA ALA A 18 -19.69 18.04 -22.27
C ALA A 18 -19.79 17.00 -23.42
N PRO A 19 -19.88 17.36 -24.72
CA PRO A 19 -19.67 18.66 -25.34
C PRO A 19 -20.83 19.15 -26.27
N GLY A 20 -20.85 20.45 -26.54
CA GLY A 20 -21.71 21.05 -27.56
C GLY A 20 -21.08 20.93 -28.96
N HIS A 21 -21.79 20.26 -29.85
CA HIS A 21 -21.52 20.21 -31.30
C HIS A 21 -22.22 21.40 -31.95
N ALA A 22 -21.48 22.27 -32.65
CA ALA A 22 -22.07 23.31 -33.50
C ALA A 22 -22.06 22.85 -34.96
N SER A 23 -23.21 23.07 -35.59
CA SER A 23 -23.66 22.53 -36.87
C SER A 23 -23.39 23.46 -38.05
N LEU A 24 -23.12 22.83 -39.20
CA LEU A 24 -23.69 23.09 -40.54
C LEU A 24 -23.44 24.43 -41.27
N ASN A 25 -22.66 24.31 -42.37
CA ASN A 25 -22.80 24.98 -43.69
C ASN A 25 -24.23 24.83 -44.28
N PRO A 26 -24.65 25.44 -45.43
CA PRO A 26 -23.90 26.00 -46.58
C PRO A 26 -24.47 27.38 -47.05
N ASP A 27 -24.18 28.05 -48.18
CA ASP A 27 -23.99 27.67 -49.59
C ASP A 27 -23.64 28.97 -50.41
N PRO A 28 -23.58 29.01 -51.76
CA PRO A 28 -22.38 29.40 -52.51
C PRO A 28 -22.50 30.72 -53.30
N ASP A 29 -21.39 31.18 -53.89
CA ASP A 29 -21.45 32.03 -55.08
C ASP A 29 -20.33 31.72 -56.10
N PHE A 30 -20.78 31.73 -57.35
CA PHE A 30 -20.13 31.38 -58.60
C PHE A 30 -19.23 32.51 -59.11
N ASN A 31 -18.09 32.17 -59.75
CA ASN A 31 -17.82 32.46 -61.19
C ASN A 31 -16.36 32.88 -61.53
N THR A 32 -15.86 32.22 -62.58
CA THR A 32 -14.87 32.63 -63.62
C THR A 32 -13.35 32.66 -63.37
N SER A 33 -12.67 31.73 -64.06
CA SER A 33 -11.25 31.63 -64.48
C SER A 33 -10.82 32.70 -65.53
N PRO A 34 -9.60 32.69 -66.14
CA PRO A 34 -8.32 31.98 -65.86
C PRO A 34 -7.07 32.91 -65.94
N ASN A 35 -5.87 32.45 -65.55
CA ASN A 35 -4.68 32.32 -66.43
C ASN A 35 -3.29 32.21 -65.75
N HIS A 36 -2.45 31.44 -66.44
CA HIS A 36 -0.97 31.47 -66.54
C HIS A 36 -0.06 30.89 -65.44
N LEU A 37 0.48 29.71 -65.80
CA LEU A 37 1.86 29.21 -65.65
C LEU A 37 2.81 30.01 -64.74
N ASN A 38 3.33 29.35 -63.70
CA ASN A 38 4.79 29.25 -63.56
C ASN A 38 5.23 28.06 -62.68
N THR A 39 5.98 27.17 -63.31
CA THR A 39 6.70 26.06 -62.68
C THR A 39 7.84 26.60 -61.82
N ARG A 40 7.84 26.28 -60.52
CA ARG A 40 9.07 26.27 -59.70
C ARG A 40 9.06 25.02 -58.82
N ILE A 41 9.99 24.11 -59.12
CA ILE A 41 10.34 22.95 -58.30
C ILE A 41 11.34 23.45 -57.25
N PRO A 42 11.05 23.40 -55.93
CA PRO A 42 12.11 23.43 -54.94
C PRO A 42 12.59 22.00 -54.66
N MET A 43 13.86 21.74 -54.93
CA MET A 43 14.58 20.57 -54.42
C MET A 43 14.66 20.68 -52.90
N ASN A 44 13.90 19.86 -52.18
CA ASN A 44 14.08 19.71 -50.74
C ASN A 44 14.87 18.42 -50.50
N THR A 45 16.17 18.59 -50.26
CA THR A 45 17.04 17.52 -49.76
C THR A 45 16.64 17.22 -48.32
N THR A 46 15.76 16.24 -48.14
CA THR A 46 15.49 15.66 -46.82
C THR A 46 16.71 14.84 -46.41
N ALA A 47 17.63 15.47 -45.71
CA ALA A 47 18.61 14.76 -44.89
C ALA A 47 17.83 14.08 -43.76
N THR A 48 17.67 12.76 -43.86
CA THR A 48 17.17 11.91 -42.78
C THR A 48 18.14 12.00 -41.61
N GLN A 49 17.81 12.87 -40.64
CA GLN A 49 18.48 12.90 -39.34
C GLN A 49 18.05 11.63 -38.59
N ILE A 50 18.96 10.66 -38.52
CA ILE A 50 18.83 9.50 -37.66
C ILE A 50 19.03 10.02 -36.24
N ASP A 51 17.93 10.23 -35.53
CA ASP A 51 17.95 10.56 -34.11
C ASP A 51 18.44 9.32 -33.38
N THR A 52 19.73 9.31 -33.02
CA THR A 52 20.32 8.32 -32.14
C THR A 52 19.69 8.51 -30.76
N SER A 53 18.69 7.69 -30.44
CA SER A 53 18.07 7.59 -29.11
C SER A 53 19.14 7.19 -28.09
N ALA A 54 19.86 8.17 -27.57
CA ALA A 54 20.84 7.98 -26.51
C ALA A 54 20.10 7.59 -25.21
N ASP A 55 20.45 6.39 -24.71
CA ASP A 55 20.27 5.87 -23.34
C ASP A 55 19.24 6.59 -22.44
N SER A 56 17.98 6.13 -22.48
CA SER A 56 17.02 6.38 -21.42
C SER A 56 17.23 5.36 -20.29
N GLN A 57 18.34 5.46 -19.55
CA GLN A 57 18.44 4.74 -18.28
C GLN A 57 17.40 5.29 -17.30
N PRO A 58 16.63 4.44 -16.61
CA PRO A 58 15.62 4.91 -15.66
C PRO A 58 16.32 5.69 -14.54
N ALA A 59 15.85 6.92 -14.28
CA ALA A 59 16.38 7.74 -13.21
C ALA A 59 16.16 7.05 -11.85
N LEU A 60 17.25 6.88 -11.10
CA LEU A 60 17.22 6.26 -9.78
C LEU A 60 16.78 7.28 -8.71
N LEU A 61 15.98 6.83 -7.76
CA LEU A 61 15.64 7.58 -6.56
C LEU A 61 16.72 7.36 -5.51
N MET A 62 17.43 8.43 -5.14
CA MET A 62 18.50 8.40 -4.12
C MET A 62 17.99 8.72 -2.71
N ALA A 63 16.88 9.46 -2.63
CA ALA A 63 16.13 9.79 -1.44
C ALA A 63 14.66 9.97 -1.84
N VAL A 64 13.75 9.95 -0.87
CA VAL A 64 12.32 10.13 -1.10
C VAL A 64 11.76 11.30 -0.33
N THR A 65 10.81 12.00 -0.95
CA THR A 65 10.06 13.07 -0.30
C THR A 65 8.78 12.55 0.34
N SER A 66 8.20 13.33 1.26
CA SER A 66 6.90 12.99 1.84
C SER A 66 5.80 12.90 0.78
N GLU A 67 5.84 13.75 -0.25
CA GLU A 67 4.92 13.71 -1.39
C GLU A 67 5.04 12.41 -2.20
N GLN A 68 6.27 11.97 -2.51
CA GLN A 68 6.50 10.73 -3.25
C GLN A 68 5.96 9.50 -2.49
N VAL A 69 6.16 9.45 -1.18
CA VAL A 69 5.62 8.36 -0.34
C VAL A 69 4.10 8.45 -0.23
N CYS A 70 3.54 9.65 -0.12
CA CYS A 70 2.10 9.90 -0.13
C CYS A 70 1.46 9.35 -1.43
N ASP A 71 2.07 9.63 -2.58
CA ASP A 71 1.59 9.14 -3.87
C ASP A 71 1.77 7.62 -4.03
N ALA A 72 2.86 7.05 -3.53
CA ALA A 72 3.04 5.59 -3.50
C ALA A 72 1.98 4.89 -2.62
N ILE A 73 1.60 5.48 -1.49
CA ILE A 73 0.51 4.97 -0.63
C ILE A 73 -0.83 4.98 -1.38
N LYS A 74 -1.14 6.07 -2.09
CA LYS A 74 -2.35 6.17 -2.93
C LYS A 74 -2.32 5.15 -4.06
N ALA A 75 -1.18 4.98 -4.73
CA ALA A 75 -0.99 4.01 -5.80
C ALA A 75 -1.16 2.55 -5.30
N ALA A 76 -0.82 2.27 -4.04
CA ALA A 76 -1.09 1.00 -3.38
C ALA A 76 -2.58 0.81 -2.97
N GLY A 77 -3.46 1.77 -3.30
CA GLY A 77 -4.91 1.69 -3.07
C GLY A 77 -5.35 2.14 -1.67
N CYS A 78 -4.48 2.79 -0.90
CA CYS A 78 -4.79 3.28 0.43
C CYS A 78 -5.15 4.77 0.41
N ALA A 79 -6.06 5.20 1.30
CA ALA A 79 -6.24 6.61 1.57
C ALA A 79 -5.10 7.13 2.46
N VAL A 80 -4.69 8.38 2.28
CA VAL A 80 -3.59 8.98 3.05
C VAL A 80 -3.98 10.38 3.51
N THR A 81 -3.63 10.69 4.75
CA THR A 81 -3.78 11.99 5.39
C THR A 81 -2.39 12.48 5.75
N ALA A 82 -1.99 13.61 5.16
CA ALA A 82 -0.76 14.31 5.50
C ALA A 82 -1.06 15.39 6.56
N ILE A 83 -0.24 15.46 7.60
CA ILE A 83 -0.34 16.42 8.69
C ILE A 83 1.02 17.04 8.90
N GLU A 84 1.12 18.35 8.73
CA GLU A 84 2.36 19.07 9.06
C GLU A 84 2.44 19.27 10.58
N GLN A 85 3.51 18.76 11.19
CA GLN A 85 3.78 18.93 12.61
C GLN A 85 5.26 19.28 12.81
N ASP A 86 5.53 20.40 13.47
CA ASP A 86 6.88 20.88 13.76
C ASP A 86 7.74 21.00 12.48
N GLY A 87 7.12 21.38 11.35
CA GLY A 87 7.77 21.50 10.04
C GLY A 87 8.06 20.16 9.33
N VAL A 88 7.52 19.05 9.83
CA VAL A 88 7.66 17.71 9.24
C VAL A 88 6.29 17.18 8.82
N GLN A 89 6.17 16.71 7.57
CA GLN A 89 4.95 16.09 7.05
C GLN A 89 4.78 14.68 7.60
N ARG A 90 3.86 14.46 8.54
CA ARG A 90 3.48 13.14 9.05
C ARG A 90 2.42 12.52 8.15
N LEU A 91 2.62 11.27 7.74
CA LEU A 91 1.66 10.54 6.92
C LEU A 91 0.94 9.48 7.75
N HIS A 92 -0.39 9.55 7.75
CA HIS A 92 -1.27 8.54 8.32
C HIS A 92 -2.11 7.92 7.22
N SER A 93 -2.27 6.61 7.26
CA SER A 93 -3.05 5.85 6.30
C SER A 93 -3.76 4.70 7.00
N ALA A 94 -4.59 3.97 6.26
CA ALA A 94 -5.24 2.79 6.76
C ALA A 94 -5.34 1.72 5.68
N SER A 95 -5.14 0.47 6.07
CA SER A 95 -5.31 -0.71 5.25
C SER A 95 -6.01 -1.79 6.05
N HIS A 96 -6.88 -2.58 5.41
CA HIS A 96 -7.69 -3.62 6.09
C HIS A 96 -8.51 -3.10 7.29
N GLY A 97 -8.86 -1.81 7.29
CA GLY A 97 -9.59 -1.17 8.39
C GLY A 97 -8.73 -0.80 9.60
N VAL A 98 -7.40 -0.93 9.51
CA VAL A 98 -6.44 -0.61 10.58
C VAL A 98 -5.49 0.49 10.12
N GLY A 99 -5.26 1.46 11.00
CA GLY A 99 -4.37 2.59 10.75
C GLY A 99 -2.89 2.21 10.80
N PHE A 100 -2.09 2.82 9.93
CA PHE A 100 -0.64 2.80 9.98
C PHE A 100 -0.08 4.20 9.71
N GLN A 101 1.16 4.42 10.10
CA GLN A 101 1.85 5.69 9.92
C GLN A 101 3.23 5.49 9.30
N VAL A 102 3.73 6.55 8.67
CA VAL A 102 5.11 6.62 8.19
C VAL A 102 5.98 7.28 9.26
N LEU A 103 7.00 6.56 9.69
CA LEU A 103 8.05 7.05 10.57
C LEU A 103 9.28 7.36 9.71
N TRP A 104 9.59 8.64 9.54
CA TRP A 104 10.77 9.06 8.78
C TRP A 104 12.06 8.65 9.47
N GLY A 105 12.98 8.07 8.71
CA GLY A 105 14.30 7.66 9.16
C GLY A 105 15.36 8.72 8.87
N ASN A 106 16.46 8.32 8.24
CA ASN A 106 17.59 9.20 8.00
C ASN A 106 17.25 10.27 6.95
N SER A 107 17.53 11.54 7.25
CA SER A 107 17.32 12.66 6.32
C SER A 107 18.59 12.96 5.52
N ALA A 108 18.44 13.12 4.21
CA ALA A 108 19.47 13.61 3.30
C ALA A 108 19.43 15.15 3.15
N ALA A 109 18.23 15.71 3.23
CA ALA A 109 17.93 17.14 3.16
C ALA A 109 16.52 17.40 3.74
N PRO A 110 16.09 18.67 3.92
CA PRO A 110 14.71 18.97 4.29
C PRO A 110 13.71 18.29 3.34
N ASP A 111 12.76 17.54 3.89
CA ASP A 111 11.79 16.70 3.16
C ASP A 111 12.42 15.69 2.18
N ALA A 112 13.65 15.21 2.45
CA ALA A 112 14.29 14.14 1.69
C ALA A 112 14.87 13.08 2.65
N TYR A 113 14.41 11.85 2.51
CA TYR A 113 14.71 10.74 3.42
C TYR A 113 15.36 9.56 2.69
N LEU A 114 16.37 8.94 3.31
CA LEU A 114 17.09 7.77 2.79
C LEU A 114 16.40 6.46 3.17
N ASP A 115 15.52 6.50 4.16
CA ASP A 115 14.72 5.37 4.64
C ASP A 115 13.53 5.87 5.46
N PHE A 116 12.55 5.00 5.62
CA PHE A 116 11.41 5.20 6.50
C PHE A 116 10.86 3.85 6.96
N THR A 117 10.12 3.87 8.08
CA THR A 117 9.44 2.68 8.62
C THR A 117 7.93 2.87 8.50
N LEU A 118 7.26 1.86 7.97
CA LEU A 118 5.81 1.74 8.01
C LEU A 118 5.43 1.07 9.34
N SER A 119 4.64 1.74 10.17
CA SER A 119 4.34 1.29 11.53
C SER A 119 2.83 1.19 11.74
N CYS A 120 2.37 0.00 12.15
CA CYS A 120 0.98 -0.31 12.47
C CYS A 120 0.86 -0.70 13.95
N PRO A 121 0.59 0.27 14.84
CA PRO A 121 0.30 -0.02 16.24
C PRO A 121 -1.09 -0.64 16.40
N LEU A 122 -1.16 -1.66 17.25
CA LEU A 122 -2.34 -2.47 17.53
C LEU A 122 -2.46 -2.69 19.03
N ARG A 123 -3.69 -2.79 19.52
CA ARG A 123 -3.98 -3.17 20.90
C ARG A 123 -4.64 -4.53 20.92
N VAL A 124 -4.12 -5.43 21.74
CA VAL A 124 -4.65 -6.79 21.93
C VAL A 124 -5.79 -6.72 22.94
N GLN A 125 -6.99 -7.06 22.50
CA GLN A 125 -8.14 -7.16 23.39
C GLN A 125 -8.06 -8.49 24.16
N GLY A 126 -8.09 -8.42 25.48
CA GLY A 126 -8.03 -9.62 26.34
C GLY A 126 -6.66 -9.91 26.97
N GLY A 127 -5.69 -9.00 26.85
CA GLY A 127 -4.40 -9.10 27.55
C GLY A 127 -3.24 -9.46 26.63
N ALA A 128 -2.26 -10.20 27.14
CA ALA A 128 -1.07 -10.57 26.39
C ALA A 128 -1.37 -11.65 25.34
N LEU A 129 -0.71 -11.56 24.17
CA LEU A 129 -0.71 -12.66 23.20
C LEU A 129 -0.07 -13.92 23.80
N PRO A 130 -0.56 -15.12 23.45
CA PRO A 130 0.07 -16.38 23.82
C PRO A 130 1.53 -16.46 23.37
N GLU A 131 2.34 -17.19 24.14
CA GLU A 131 3.74 -17.41 23.82
C GLU A 131 3.87 -18.17 22.48
N GLY A 132 4.87 -17.81 21.68
CA GLY A 132 5.16 -18.46 20.40
C GLY A 132 4.51 -17.83 19.16
N VAL A 133 3.34 -17.15 19.29
CA VAL A 133 2.62 -16.52 18.15
C VAL A 133 3.54 -15.62 17.32
N LEU A 134 4.29 -14.76 18.01
CA LEU A 134 5.19 -13.80 17.38
C LEU A 134 6.47 -14.47 16.87
N GLY A 135 6.96 -15.49 17.57
CA GLY A 135 8.11 -16.27 17.13
C GLY A 135 7.84 -16.99 15.81
N ASP A 136 6.65 -17.55 15.64
CA ASP A 136 6.23 -18.19 14.38
C ASP A 136 6.12 -17.17 13.25
N TRP A 137 5.58 -15.98 13.53
CA TRP A 137 5.55 -14.89 12.57
C TRP A 137 6.96 -14.49 12.09
N HIS A 138 7.89 -14.25 13.02
CA HIS A 138 9.27 -13.86 12.68
C HIS A 138 10.03 -14.95 11.95
N ARG A 139 9.75 -16.24 12.24
CA ARG A 139 10.31 -17.36 11.46
C ARG A 139 9.82 -17.37 10.01
N ALA A 140 8.54 -17.04 9.80
CA ALA A 140 7.92 -17.09 8.48
C ALA A 140 8.16 -15.85 7.61
N LYS A 141 8.48 -14.69 8.22
CA LYS A 141 8.53 -13.40 7.52
C LYS A 141 9.88 -12.72 7.69
N ARG A 142 10.42 -12.23 6.57
CA ARG A 142 11.71 -11.52 6.52
C ARG A 142 11.60 -10.00 6.50
N PHE A 143 10.47 -9.49 6.02
CA PHE A 143 10.30 -8.06 5.72
C PHE A 143 9.45 -7.32 6.75
N ALA A 144 8.77 -8.02 7.65
CA ALA A 144 7.90 -7.40 8.63
C ALA A 144 8.23 -7.91 10.04
N ARG A 145 8.55 -6.99 10.94
CA ARG A 145 8.85 -7.27 12.34
C ARG A 145 7.66 -6.94 13.21
N VAL A 146 7.59 -7.56 14.37
CA VAL A 146 6.55 -7.27 15.37
C VAL A 146 7.21 -7.12 16.72
N ALA A 147 6.96 -5.99 17.38
CA ALA A 147 7.34 -5.76 18.76
C ALA A 147 6.10 -5.83 19.67
N GLN A 148 6.24 -6.38 20.88
CA GLN A 148 5.19 -6.44 21.89
C GLN A 148 5.61 -5.72 23.16
N HIS A 149 4.74 -4.84 23.64
CA HIS A 149 4.88 -4.12 24.90
C HIS A 149 3.57 -4.20 25.68
N GLY A 150 3.48 -5.19 26.57
CA GLY A 150 2.23 -5.49 27.30
C GLY A 150 1.10 -5.87 26.34
N GLU A 151 0.05 -5.05 26.32
CA GLU A 151 -1.11 -5.20 25.43
C GLU A 151 -0.97 -4.51 24.07
N PHE A 152 0.17 -3.84 23.81
CA PHE A 152 0.44 -3.20 22.54
C PHE A 152 1.33 -4.07 21.66
N LEU A 153 0.96 -4.14 20.39
CA LEU A 153 1.77 -4.73 19.33
C LEU A 153 2.06 -3.67 18.29
N VAL A 154 3.25 -3.69 17.73
CA VAL A 154 3.61 -2.82 16.61
C VAL A 154 4.16 -3.69 15.50
N LEU A 155 3.42 -3.77 14.40
CA LEU A 155 3.89 -4.38 13.16
C LEU A 155 4.65 -3.31 12.37
N GLU A 156 5.87 -3.60 11.97
CA GLU A 156 6.75 -2.65 11.30
C GLU A 156 7.42 -3.25 10.07
N MET A 157 7.61 -2.42 9.05
CA MET A 157 8.44 -2.73 7.89
C MET A 157 9.33 -1.54 7.55
N ASP A 158 10.63 -1.78 7.52
CA ASP A 158 11.62 -0.78 7.13
C ASP A 158 11.76 -0.75 5.60
N VAL A 159 11.82 0.44 5.02
CA VAL A 159 12.00 0.69 3.58
C VAL A 159 13.26 1.54 3.41
N VAL A 160 14.23 1.02 2.66
CA VAL A 160 15.54 1.68 2.44
C VAL A 160 15.67 2.09 0.99
N ILE A 161 16.05 3.35 0.76
CA ILE A 161 16.22 3.98 -0.54
C ILE A 161 17.71 4.23 -0.85
N SER A 162 18.52 4.35 0.20
CA SER A 162 19.96 4.59 0.09
C SER A 162 20.63 3.62 -0.90
N GLY A 163 21.45 4.17 -1.81
CA GLY A 163 22.12 3.42 -2.87
C GLY A 163 21.43 3.48 -4.23
N GLY A 164 20.25 4.09 -4.32
CA GLY A 164 19.54 4.29 -5.58
C GLY A 164 18.58 3.13 -5.86
N VAL A 165 17.28 3.44 -5.93
CA VAL A 165 16.24 2.46 -6.28
C VAL A 165 15.51 2.88 -7.56
N GLY A 166 14.97 1.90 -8.27
CA GLY A 166 14.14 2.17 -9.44
C GLY A 166 12.84 2.92 -9.08
N PRO A 167 12.22 3.63 -10.03
CA PRO A 167 11.03 4.46 -9.77
C PRO A 167 9.83 3.66 -9.22
N ASP A 168 9.69 2.40 -9.62
CA ASP A 168 8.57 1.55 -9.17
C ASP A 168 8.77 0.97 -7.77
N TYR A 169 9.97 1.10 -7.19
CA TYR A 169 10.33 0.47 -5.91
C TYR A 169 9.37 0.87 -4.79
N LEU A 170 9.03 2.15 -4.67
CA LEU A 170 8.12 2.63 -3.63
C LEU A 170 6.75 2.00 -3.73
N THR A 171 6.16 1.99 -4.93
CA THR A 171 4.85 1.36 -5.16
C THR A 171 4.87 -0.11 -4.77
N VAL A 172 5.91 -0.85 -5.17
CA VAL A 172 6.07 -2.27 -4.81
C VAL A 172 6.25 -2.44 -3.30
N ALA A 173 7.03 -1.60 -2.63
CA ALA A 173 7.21 -1.63 -1.18
C ALA A 173 5.88 -1.40 -0.45
N LEU A 174 5.06 -0.42 -0.88
CA LEU A 174 3.77 -0.14 -0.26
C LEU A 174 2.71 -1.24 -0.54
N GLN A 175 2.79 -1.90 -1.69
CA GLN A 175 1.99 -3.09 -1.98
C GLN A 175 2.39 -4.27 -1.09
N LEU A 176 3.70 -4.50 -0.94
CA LEU A 176 4.23 -5.53 -0.05
C LEU A 176 3.79 -5.29 1.40
N TRP A 177 3.84 -4.04 1.86
CA TRP A 177 3.33 -3.64 3.17
C TRP A 177 1.86 -4.03 3.36
N THR A 178 1.01 -3.66 2.40
CA THR A 178 -0.42 -3.98 2.43
C THR A 178 -0.65 -5.48 2.50
N GLN A 179 0.11 -6.28 1.75
CA GLN A 179 0.05 -7.74 1.82
C GLN A 179 0.52 -8.26 3.18
N MET A 180 1.61 -7.74 3.74
CA MET A 180 2.12 -8.14 5.05
C MET A 180 1.13 -7.83 6.17
N MET A 181 0.45 -6.69 6.15
CA MET A 181 -0.64 -6.38 7.09
C MET A 181 -1.76 -7.44 7.01
N GLY A 182 -2.25 -7.73 5.80
CA GLY A 182 -3.31 -8.74 5.61
C GLY A 182 -2.90 -10.12 6.10
N GLN A 183 -1.67 -10.55 5.78
CA GLN A 183 -1.12 -11.82 6.25
C GLN A 183 -0.97 -11.86 7.77
N PHE A 184 -0.56 -10.76 8.40
CA PHE A 184 -0.44 -10.68 9.85
C PHE A 184 -1.79 -10.81 10.54
N PHE A 185 -2.83 -10.12 10.04
CA PHE A 185 -4.17 -10.24 10.62
C PHE A 185 -4.77 -11.64 10.44
N LEU A 186 -4.50 -12.30 9.30
CA LEU A 186 -4.88 -13.69 9.12
C LEU A 186 -4.12 -14.62 10.08
N HIS A 187 -2.83 -14.39 10.29
CA HIS A 187 -2.02 -15.14 11.27
C HIS A 187 -2.59 -15.02 12.69
N LEU A 188 -2.92 -13.81 13.12
CA LEU A 188 -3.54 -13.57 14.43
C LEU A 188 -4.91 -14.24 14.55
N ARG A 189 -5.73 -14.22 13.50
CA ARG A 189 -7.07 -14.83 13.51
C ARG A 189 -7.03 -16.36 13.53
N ASN A 190 -6.08 -16.94 12.81
CA ASN A 190 -5.96 -18.40 12.68
C ASN A 190 -5.18 -19.02 13.85
N PHE A 191 -4.58 -18.20 14.71
CA PHE A 191 -3.93 -18.71 15.90
C PHE A 191 -4.97 -19.37 16.81
N GLN A 192 -4.89 -20.69 16.92
CA GLN A 192 -5.52 -21.44 17.98
C GLN A 192 -4.41 -21.79 18.98
N PRO A 193 -4.55 -21.40 20.27
CA PRO A 193 -3.66 -21.95 21.28
C PRO A 193 -3.78 -23.47 21.18
N ALA A 194 -2.65 -24.15 20.98
CA ALA A 194 -2.65 -25.60 21.05
C ALA A 194 -3.28 -25.98 22.38
N VAL A 195 -4.45 -26.62 22.34
CA VAL A 195 -4.94 -27.37 23.48
C VAL A 195 -3.88 -28.43 23.67
N SER A 196 -3.00 -28.24 24.66
CA SER A 196 -2.04 -29.27 25.03
C SER A 196 -2.82 -30.56 25.23
N GLU A 197 -2.65 -31.52 24.32
CA GLU A 197 -3.03 -32.92 24.50
C GLU A 197 -2.15 -33.58 25.58
N ALA A 198 -1.89 -32.86 26.68
CA ALA A 198 -1.19 -33.33 27.87
C ALA A 198 -2.18 -33.75 28.97
N THR A 199 -3.40 -34.13 28.59
CA THR A 199 -4.41 -34.73 29.49
C THR A 199 -5.16 -35.87 28.79
N ALA A 200 -4.49 -36.62 27.91
CA ALA A 200 -5.02 -37.86 27.34
C ALA A 200 -4.24 -39.12 27.80
N GLU A 201 -3.06 -38.98 28.39
CA GLU A 201 -2.22 -40.12 28.83
C GLU A 201 -2.15 -40.33 30.36
N ALA A 202 -2.89 -39.56 31.16
CA ALA A 202 -2.89 -39.70 32.64
C ALA A 202 -4.13 -40.41 33.21
N THR A 203 -4.91 -41.12 32.40
CA THR A 203 -6.09 -41.90 32.89
C THR A 203 -6.19 -43.26 32.21
N ALA A 204 -5.05 -43.93 32.04
CA ALA A 204 -4.98 -45.31 31.59
C ALA A 204 -3.89 -46.09 32.33
N ASP A 205 -3.79 -45.92 33.66
CA ASP A 205 -3.21 -46.97 34.49
C ASP A 205 -3.86 -47.04 35.88
N ALA A 206 -4.16 -48.29 36.27
CA ALA A 206 -4.80 -48.80 37.49
C ALA A 206 -6.33 -48.59 37.69
N PRO A 207 -7.09 -49.60 38.21
CA PRO A 207 -6.62 -50.78 38.97
C PRO A 207 -7.18 -52.14 38.48
N ALA A 208 -6.45 -53.23 38.75
CA ALA A 208 -7.04 -54.55 38.95
C ALA A 208 -6.42 -55.18 40.21
N GLN A 209 -7.19 -55.14 41.30
CA GLN A 209 -6.95 -55.94 42.50
C GLN A 209 -7.22 -57.40 42.14
N GLU A 210 -6.28 -58.29 42.44
CA GLU A 210 -6.55 -59.73 42.52
C GLU A 210 -6.20 -60.18 43.94
N GLU A 211 -7.24 -60.23 44.77
CA GLU A 211 -7.28 -60.92 46.04
C GLU A 211 -7.63 -62.39 45.75
N ALA A 212 -6.71 -63.32 46.01
CA ALA A 212 -7.00 -64.75 46.06
C ALA A 212 -6.25 -65.40 47.22
N THR A 213 -7.06 -65.97 48.11
CA THR A 213 -6.76 -66.50 49.44
C THR A 213 -6.27 -67.97 49.38
N ALA A 214 -5.63 -68.39 50.48
CA ALA A 214 -5.54 -69.76 51.03
C ALA A 214 -4.48 -70.74 50.47
N ALA A 215 -3.46 -71.06 51.29
CA ALA A 215 -3.42 -72.23 52.19
C ALA A 215 -2.08 -72.29 52.95
#